data_AF-A0A9X3WV75-F1
#
_entry.id   AF-A0A9X3WV75-F1
#
_cell.length_a   1.000
_cell.length_b   1.000
_cell.length_c   1.000
_cell.angle_alpha   90.00
_cell.angle_beta   90.00
_cell.angle_gamma   90.00
#
_symmetry.space_group_name_H-M   'P 1'
#
loop_
_entity.id
_entity.type
_entity.pdbx_description
1 polymer ?
#
loop_
_entity_poly.entity_id
_entity_poly.type
_entity_poly.pdbx_seq_one_letter_code
_entity_poly.pdbx_strand_id
1 'polypeptide(L)'
;MIRFHSRNRVYKNKIAVTYVNAITDVLVNFNRAKHFAFATYTKEKRSGHSKRNKSVHLTVKERFGLDDYYANSAVQEMMQKRLIQPIFPIIRH
;
A
#
# COMPACT_ATOMS: atom_id res chain seq x y z
N MET A 1 24.08 -38.46 26.76
CA MET A 1 24.38 -37.01 26.95
C MET A 1 24.79 -36.44 25.61
N ILE A 2 23.87 -35.82 24.87
CA ILE A 2 24.16 -35.26 23.54
C ILE A 2 24.55 -33.79 23.74
N ARG A 3 25.80 -33.45 23.38
CA ARG A 3 26.33 -32.08 23.44
C ARG A 3 25.93 -31.36 22.14
N PHE A 4 24.99 -30.42 22.23
CA PHE A 4 24.67 -29.53 21.11
C PHE A 4 25.73 -28.43 21.04
N HIS A 5 26.65 -28.54 20.08
CA HIS A 5 27.49 -27.41 19.70
C HIS A 5 26.71 -26.55 18.71
N SER A 6 26.21 -25.40 19.16
CA SER A 6 25.71 -24.37 18.25
C SER A 6 26.90 -23.82 17.45
N ARG A 7 27.16 -24.37 16.26
CA ARG A 7 28.13 -23.76 15.33
C ARG A 7 27.64 -22.36 14.99
N ASN A 8 28.46 -21.38 15.36
CA ASN A 8 28.36 -19.97 15.01
C ASN A 8 27.85 -19.75 13.57
N ARG A 9 26.56 -19.45 13.42
CA ARG A 9 25.99 -18.82 12.23
C ARG A 9 24.95 -17.79 12.66
N VAL A 10 25.41 -16.77 13.38
CA VAL A 10 24.64 -15.52 13.47
C VAL A 10 25.38 -14.52 12.60
N TYR A 11 25.03 -14.48 11.31
CA TYR A 11 25.42 -13.36 10.46
C TYR A 11 24.69 -12.12 10.99
N LYS A 12 25.32 -11.40 11.93
CA LYS A 12 24.83 -10.11 12.41
C LYS A 12 25.15 -9.01 11.40
N ASN A 13 24.68 -9.15 10.15
CA ASN A 13 24.63 -7.99 9.26
C ASN A 13 23.49 -7.11 9.73
N LYS A 14 23.80 -6.23 10.68
CA LYS A 14 22.89 -5.18 11.13
C LYS A 14 22.81 -4.17 9.99
N ILE A 15 21.65 -4.10 9.34
CA ILE A 15 21.33 -3.02 8.40
C ILE A 15 21.47 -1.70 9.18
N ALA A 16 22.12 -0.70 8.59
CA ALA A 16 22.30 0.57 9.29
C ALA A 16 20.92 1.17 9.62
N VAL A 17 20.80 1.76 10.82
CA VAL A 17 19.52 2.30 11.32
C VAL A 17 18.91 3.31 10.35
N THR A 18 19.74 4.06 9.62
CA THR A 18 19.32 4.99 8.56
C THR A 18 18.54 4.29 7.44
N TYR A 19 19.00 3.13 6.97
CA TYR A 19 18.28 2.35 5.96
C TYR A 19 16.99 1.75 6.52
N VAL A 20 16.99 1.29 7.77
CA VAL A 20 15.78 0.76 8.42
C VAL A 20 14.70 1.84 8.52
N ASN A 21 15.08 3.05 8.91
CA ASN A 21 14.17 4.18 8.99
C ASN A 21 13.65 4.58 7.61
N ALA A 22 14.55 4.72 6.61
CA ALA A 22 14.15 5.05 5.25
C ALA A 22 13.18 4.02 4.65
N ILE A 23 13.44 2.72 4.84
CA ILE A 23 12.55 1.65 4.39
C ILE A 23 11.19 1.75 5.11
N THR A 24 11.21 1.99 6.42
CA THR A 24 9.99 2.14 7.22
C THR A 24 9.16 3.33 6.73
N ASP A 25 9.78 4.48 6.50
CA ASP A 25 9.12 5.69 6.00
C ASP A 25 8.49 5.47 4.63
N VAL A 26 9.22 4.81 3.71
CA VAL A 26 8.71 4.45 2.39
C VAL A 26 7.52 3.49 2.51
N LEU A 27 7.60 2.46 3.36
CA LEU A 27 6.48 1.53 3.58
C LEU A 27 5.26 2.24 4.16
N VAL A 28 5.44 3.13 5.12
CA VAL A 28 4.35 3.90 5.73
C VAL A 28 3.67 4.79 4.69
N ASN A 29 4.46 5.51 3.88
CA ASN A 29 3.93 6.37 2.82
C ASN A 29 3.20 5.57 1.74
N PHE A 30 3.75 4.42 1.33
CA PHE A 30 3.10 3.53 0.38
C PHE A 30 1.77 2.98 0.93
N ASN A 31 1.73 2.57 2.20
CA ASN A 31 0.49 2.11 2.83
C ASN A 31 -0.56 3.22 2.90
N ARG A 32 -0.16 4.45 3.26
CA ARG A 32 -1.06 5.62 3.23
C ARG A 32 -1.61 5.88 1.83
N ALA A 33 -0.77 5.77 0.79
CA ALA A 33 -1.19 5.91 -0.59
C ALA A 33 -2.25 4.87 -0.98
N LYS A 34 -2.06 3.60 -0.61
CA LYS A 34 -3.05 2.52 -0.83
C LYS A 34 -4.38 2.80 -0.15
N HIS A 35 -4.35 3.19 1.13
CA HIS A 35 -5.57 3.51 1.87
C HIS A 35 -6.30 4.71 1.29
N PHE A 36 -5.56 5.75 0.88
CA PHE A 36 -6.13 6.93 0.25
C PHE A 36 -6.80 6.59 -1.09
N ALA A 37 -6.14 5.80 -1.94
CA ALA A 37 -6.70 5.36 -3.21
C ALA A 37 -8.03 4.62 -3.00
N PHE A 38 -8.06 3.67 -2.06
CA PHE A 38 -9.26 2.89 -1.74
C PHE A 38 -10.40 3.76 -1.21
N ALA A 39 -10.11 4.65 -0.25
CA ALA A 39 -11.12 5.56 0.31
C ALA A 39 -11.70 6.49 -0.75
N THR A 40 -10.85 7.01 -1.63
CA THR A 40 -11.27 7.89 -2.73
C THR A 40 -12.17 7.15 -3.71
N TYR A 41 -11.76 5.97 -4.14
CA TYR A 41 -12.51 5.15 -5.07
C TYR A 41 -13.88 4.71 -4.49
N THR A 42 -13.91 4.25 -3.24
CA THR A 42 -15.16 3.84 -2.58
C THR A 42 -16.12 5.00 -2.42
N LYS A 43 -15.63 6.19 -2.06
CA LYS A 43 -16.44 7.40 -1.95
C LYS A 43 -17.08 7.76 -3.29
N GLU A 44 -16.33 7.73 -4.37
CA GLU A 44 -16.85 8.05 -5.70
C GLU A 44 -17.87 7.03 -6.19
N LYS A 45 -17.59 5.73 -6.01
CA LYS A 45 -18.54 4.67 -6.34
C LYS A 45 -19.85 4.79 -5.56
N ARG A 46 -19.79 5.15 -4.27
CA ARG A 46 -21.00 5.40 -3.45
C ARG A 46 -21.77 6.64 -3.91
N SER A 47 -21.06 7.71 -4.27
CA SER A 47 -21.69 8.97 -4.71
C SER A 47 -22.19 8.96 -6.15
N GLY A 48 -21.81 7.96 -6.95
CA GLY A 48 -22.11 7.89 -8.38
C GLY A 48 -21.39 8.94 -9.24
N HIS A 49 -20.58 9.82 -8.65
CA HIS A 49 -19.92 10.93 -9.32
C HIS A 49 -18.42 10.96 -8.99
N SER A 50 -17.58 11.17 -10.00
CA SER A 50 -16.15 11.43 -9.79
C SER A 50 -15.96 12.90 -9.41
N LYS A 51 -15.33 13.16 -8.26
CA LYS A 51 -14.92 14.53 -7.86
C LYS A 51 -13.50 14.87 -8.35
N ARG A 52 -12.83 13.93 -9.00
CA ARG A 52 -11.45 14.09 -9.50
C ARG A 52 -11.44 14.45 -10.97
N ASN A 53 -10.61 15.43 -11.32
CA ASN A 53 -10.29 15.79 -12.70
C ASN A 53 -9.22 14.87 -13.33
N LYS A 54 -8.45 14.15 -12.49
CA LYS A 54 -7.36 13.25 -12.89
C LYS A 54 -7.66 11.80 -12.49
N SER A 55 -6.96 10.84 -13.09
CA SER A 55 -7.04 9.42 -12.71
C SER A 55 -6.62 9.18 -11.26
N VAL A 56 -7.04 8.05 -10.66
CA VAL A 56 -6.69 7.72 -9.26
C VAL A 56 -5.18 7.63 -9.13
N HIS A 57 -4.55 7.00 -10.12
CA HIS A 57 -3.10 6.88 -10.24
C HIS A 57 -2.39 8.25 -10.18
N LEU A 58 -2.76 9.19 -11.06
CA LEU A 58 -2.15 10.53 -11.08
C LEU A 58 -2.39 11.28 -9.76
N THR A 59 -3.59 11.13 -9.18
CA THR A 59 -3.92 11.77 -7.89
C THR A 59 -3.05 11.22 -6.76
N VAL A 60 -2.80 9.91 -6.74
CA VAL A 60 -1.95 9.25 -5.73
C VAL A 60 -0.48 9.61 -5.94
N LYS A 61 -0.02 9.60 -7.19
CA LYS A 61 1.35 9.99 -7.59
C LYS A 61 1.68 11.40 -7.10
N GLU A 62 0.86 12.38 -7.47
CA GLU A 62 1.07 13.79 -7.10
C GLU A 62 0.97 14.02 -5.60
N ARG A 63 0.02 13.36 -4.92
CA ARG A 63 -0.21 13.58 -3.48
C ARG A 63 0.89 13.03 -2.58
N PHE A 64 1.50 11.91 -2.97
CA PHE A 64 2.50 11.22 -2.15
C PHE A 64 3.92 11.32 -2.71
N GLY A 65 4.12 12.07 -3.81
CA GLY A 65 5.43 12.20 -4.46
C GLY A 65 6.00 10.86 -4.92
N LEU A 66 5.13 9.91 -5.29
CA LEU A 66 5.54 8.58 -5.70
C LEU A 66 5.98 8.58 -7.17
N ASP A 67 6.89 7.68 -7.50
CA ASP A 67 7.18 7.36 -8.90
C ASP A 67 6.02 6.56 -9.54
N ASP A 68 5.96 6.52 -10.87
CA ASP A 68 4.92 5.84 -11.64
C ASP A 68 4.79 4.36 -11.27
N TYR A 69 5.92 3.69 -11.02
CA TYR A 69 5.92 2.30 -10.59
C TYR A 69 5.13 2.12 -9.29
N TYR A 70 5.50 2.86 -8.24
CA TYR A 70 4.87 2.75 -6.92
C TYR A 70 3.42 3.24 -6.92
N ALA A 71 3.12 4.30 -7.66
CA ALA A 71 1.74 4.77 -7.81
C ALA A 71 0.86 3.73 -8.51
N ASN A 72 1.38 3.01 -9.53
CA ASN A 72 0.68 1.91 -10.18
C ASN A 72 0.47 0.72 -9.23
N SER A 73 1.51 0.30 -8.50
CA SER A 73 1.41 -0.79 -7.52
C SER A 73 0.37 -0.49 -6.45
N ALA A 74 0.33 0.74 -5.93
CA ALA A 74 -0.65 1.13 -4.91
C ALA A 74 -2.10 1.04 -5.43
N VAL A 75 -2.34 1.43 -6.68
CA VAL A 75 -3.65 1.33 -7.33
C VAL A 75 -4.02 -0.13 -7.62
N GLN A 76 -3.07 -0.95 -8.07
CA GLN A 76 -3.31 -2.37 -8.31
C GLN A 76 -3.65 -3.12 -7.01
N GLU A 77 -2.90 -2.88 -5.93
CA GLU A 77 -3.20 -3.50 -4.63
C GLU A 77 -4.57 -3.06 -4.09
N MET A 78 -4.96 -1.81 -4.29
CA MET A 78 -6.33 -1.35 -4.00
C MET A 78 -7.35 -2.16 -4.81
N MET A 79 -7.15 -2.33 -6.12
CA MET A 79 -8.05 -3.11 -6.97
C MET A 79 -8.13 -4.57 -6.54
N GLN A 80 -7.02 -5.15 -6.09
CA GLN A 80 -7.01 -6.51 -5.56
C GLN A 80 -7.79 -6.59 -4.23
N LYS A 81 -7.61 -5.61 -3.34
CA LYS A 81 -8.37 -5.52 -2.09
C LYS A 81 -9.88 -5.35 -2.33
N ARG A 82 -10.29 -4.72 -3.44
CA ARG A 82 -11.68 -4.66 -3.90
C ARG A 82 -12.24 -6.05 -4.23
N LEU A 83 -11.46 -6.91 -4.89
CA LEU A 83 -11.93 -8.26 -5.27
C LEU A 83 -12.20 -9.12 -4.03
N ILE A 84 -11.44 -8.90 -2.95
CA ILE A 84 -11.57 -9.61 -1.69
C ILE A 84 -12.70 -9.03 -0.82
N GLN A 85 -13.00 -7.74 -0.94
CA GLN A 85 -14.09 -7.07 -0.21
C GLN A 85 -15.07 -6.43 -1.21
N PRO A 86 -15.97 -7.22 -1.82
CA PRO A 86 -16.97 -6.68 -2.71
C PRO A 86 -17.84 -5.67 -1.95
N ILE A 87 -17.95 -4.46 -2.50
CA ILE A 87 -18.91 -3.46 -2.04
C ILE A 87 -20.28 -4.10 -2.21
N PHE A 88 -20.95 -4.43 -1.10
CA PHE A 88 -22.30 -5.00 -1.09
C PHE A 88 -23.20 -4.24 -2.08
N PRO A 89 -23.98 -4.95 -2.92
CA PRO A 89 -24.88 -4.29 -3.85
C PRO A 89 -25.91 -3.52 -3.03
N ILE A 90 -26.01 -2.21 -3.26
CA ILE A 90 -27.15 -1.43 -2.80
C ILE A 90 -28.33 -1.94 -3.64
N ILE A 91 -29.11 -2.85 -3.06
CA ILE A 91 -30.46 -3.17 -3.54
C ILE A 91 -31.22 -1.84 -3.46
N ARG A 92 -31.47 -1.22 -4.62
CA ARG A 92 -32.48 -0.19 -4.71
C ARG A 92 -33.82 -0.91 -4.69
N HIS A 93 -34.57 -0.74 -3.60
CA HIS A 93 -36.00 -1.05 -3.55
C HIS A 93 -36.78 -0.08 -4.42
#